data_AF-A0A2E2EH70-F1
#
_entry.id   AF-A0A2E2EH70-F1
#
_cell.length_a   1.000
_cell.length_b   1.000
_cell.length_c   1.000
_cell.angle_alpha   90.00
_cell.angle_beta   90.00
_cell.angle_gamma   90.00
#
_symmetry.space_group_name_H-M   'P 1'
#
loop_
_entity.id
_entity.type
_entity.pdbx_description
1 polymer ?
#
loop_
_entity_poly.entity_id
_entity_poly.type
_entity_poly.pdbx_seq_one_letter_code
_entity_poly.pdbx_strand_id
1 'polypeptide(L)'
;MKFLTIGMVVSENQINLKEIDFTNKTLEDKMIDIVSLSDLAIDLLLYPQDLEDPGLIHLMEKEQKFYPIYTFESLNLSKESAKNFAANELKAIYTKAATRWVLTHNIQTIEQIFPTISYLKDLWIKDRNTFFEELWFLLKTNLATQELSLIFHDLKEPSQKQTDKGEKPKLCHSYVQGKKLPHLFPGKEKEEVLMKEYENEFGQFFNITEYVPEKGQLIACAQIGLSPILIMAKLNQFNQLQQSILIGIFTGLQDQE
;
A
#
# COMPACT_ATOMS: atom_id res chain seq x y z
N MET A 1 -6.74 -11.71 6.15
CA MET A 1 -7.70 -10.71 5.62
C MET A 1 -8.91 -10.60 6.54
N LYS A 2 -9.26 -9.40 7.02
CA LYS A 2 -10.39 -9.19 7.95
C LYS A 2 -11.58 -8.52 7.28
N PHE A 3 -11.32 -7.47 6.50
CA PHE A 3 -12.31 -6.70 5.76
C PHE A 3 -11.94 -6.69 4.29
N LEU A 4 -12.95 -6.56 3.42
CA LEU A 4 -12.77 -6.42 1.99
C LEU A 4 -13.92 -5.57 1.41
N THR A 5 -13.57 -4.57 0.62
CA THR A 5 -14.53 -3.69 -0.07
C THR A 5 -14.37 -3.84 -1.58
N ILE A 6 -15.37 -4.38 -2.26
CA ILE A 6 -15.36 -4.57 -3.72
C ILE A 6 -16.42 -3.65 -4.34
N GLY A 7 -15.98 -2.77 -5.24
CA GLY A 7 -16.88 -1.99 -6.08
C GLY A 7 -17.24 -2.73 -7.36
N MET A 8 -18.51 -2.69 -7.73
CA MET A 8 -19.02 -3.23 -9.00
C MET A 8 -19.78 -2.14 -9.74
N VAL A 9 -19.27 -1.69 -10.88
CA VAL A 9 -19.95 -0.71 -11.73
C VAL A 9 -21.17 -1.39 -12.36
N VAL A 10 -22.36 -0.94 -11.99
CA VAL A 10 -23.64 -1.50 -12.48
C VAL A 10 -24.17 -0.69 -13.66
N SER A 11 -23.97 0.63 -13.63
CA SER A 11 -24.30 1.59 -14.68
C SER A 11 -23.28 2.74 -14.68
N GLU A 12 -23.37 3.64 -15.65
CA GLU A 12 -22.45 4.78 -15.81
C GLU A 12 -22.36 5.68 -14.58
N ASN A 13 -23.42 5.75 -13.76
CA ASN A 13 -23.48 6.63 -12.60
C ASN A 13 -23.53 5.90 -11.25
N GLN A 14 -23.54 4.56 -11.24
CA GLN A 14 -23.77 3.79 -10.02
C GLN A 14 -22.80 2.63 -9.84
N ILE A 15 -22.29 2.54 -8.61
CA ILE A 15 -21.46 1.44 -8.14
C ILE A 15 -22.22 0.72 -7.03
N ASN A 16 -22.29 -0.60 -7.11
CA ASN A 16 -22.64 -1.44 -5.99
C ASN A 16 -21.38 -1.78 -5.20
N LEU A 17 -21.27 -1.30 -3.96
CA LEU A 17 -20.23 -1.68 -3.03
C LEU A 17 -20.66 -2.91 -2.25
N LYS A 18 -19.80 -3.92 -2.26
CA LYS A 18 -19.90 -5.09 -1.39
C LYS A 18 -18.85 -4.97 -0.30
N GLU A 19 -19.31 -4.71 0.92
CA GLU A 19 -18.47 -4.64 2.12
C GLU A 19 -18.57 -5.97 2.86
N ILE A 20 -17.42 -6.62 3.07
CA ILE A 20 -17.33 -7.97 3.63
C ILE A 20 -16.54 -7.93 4.91
N ASP A 21 -17.13 -8.40 6.01
CA ASP A 21 -16.42 -8.67 7.26
C ASP A 21 -16.31 -10.19 7.45
N PHE A 22 -15.11 -10.73 7.26
CA PHE A 22 -14.85 -12.16 7.45
C PHE A 22 -14.84 -12.58 8.92
N THR A 23 -14.70 -11.63 9.84
CA THR A 23 -14.71 -11.86 11.29
C THR A 23 -16.14 -12.05 11.77
N ASN A 24 -17.02 -11.13 11.40
CA ASN A 24 -18.43 -11.14 11.77
C ASN A 24 -19.32 -11.91 10.79
N LYS A 25 -18.75 -12.36 9.66
CA LYS A 25 -19.43 -13.06 8.56
C LYS A 25 -20.60 -12.25 7.97
N THR A 26 -20.43 -10.93 7.89
CA THR A 26 -21.42 -10.03 7.28
C THR A 26 -21.02 -9.68 5.86
N LEU A 27 -22.04 -9.50 5.03
CA LEU A 27 -21.94 -8.98 3.67
C LEU A 27 -22.98 -7.89 3.56
N GLU A 28 -22.54 -6.66 3.33
CA GLU A 28 -23.40 -5.50 3.15
C GLU A 28 -23.29 -5.01 1.71
N ASP A 29 -24.45 -4.71 1.11
CA ASP A 29 -24.57 -4.16 -0.24
C ASP A 29 -24.98 -2.70 -0.13
N LYS A 30 -24.21 -1.79 -0.75
CA LYS A 30 -24.46 -0.36 -0.74
C LYS A 30 -24.34 0.22 -2.14
N MET A 31 -25.44 0.74 -2.66
CA MET A 31 -25.43 1.52 -3.90
C MET A 31 -24.92 2.93 -3.61
N ILE A 32 -23.95 3.37 -4.39
CA ILE A 32 -23.35 4.71 -4.32
C ILE A 32 -23.23 5.34 -5.71
N ASP A 33 -23.09 6.66 -5.72
CA ASP A 33 -22.75 7.40 -6.93
C ASP A 33 -21.27 7.23 -7.27
N ILE A 34 -20.97 7.14 -8.56
CA ILE A 34 -19.63 7.00 -9.08
C ILE A 34 -18.72 8.19 -8.73
N VAL A 35 -19.26 9.39 -8.58
CA VAL A 35 -18.46 10.56 -8.15
C VAL A 35 -17.86 10.38 -6.75
N SER A 36 -18.44 9.53 -5.91
CA SER A 36 -17.89 9.22 -4.58
C SER A 36 -16.77 8.18 -4.60
N LEU A 37 -16.44 7.58 -5.74
CA LEU A 37 -15.40 6.55 -5.86
C LEU A 37 -14.04 7.03 -5.30
N SER A 38 -13.70 8.29 -5.58
CA SER A 38 -12.43 8.89 -5.16
C SER A 38 -12.26 8.98 -3.63
N ASP A 39 -13.36 9.05 -2.89
CA ASP A 39 -13.36 9.22 -1.43
C ASP A 39 -13.37 7.89 -0.68
N LEU A 40 -13.46 6.77 -1.41
CA LEU A 40 -13.63 5.46 -0.83
C LEU A 40 -12.33 4.65 -0.82
N ALA A 41 -12.18 3.86 0.23
CA ALA A 41 -11.14 2.84 0.31
C ALA A 41 -11.69 1.53 -0.27
N ILE A 42 -11.45 1.33 -1.57
CA ILE A 42 -11.86 0.14 -2.32
C ILE A 42 -10.63 -0.76 -2.50
N ASP A 43 -10.84 -2.08 -2.39
CA ASP A 43 -9.79 -3.08 -2.56
C ASP A 43 -9.77 -3.66 -3.99
N LEU A 44 -10.90 -3.62 -4.69
CA LEU A 44 -11.05 -4.06 -6.08
C LEU A 44 -12.26 -3.37 -6.73
N LEU A 45 -12.09 -2.87 -7.94
CA LEU A 45 -13.19 -2.36 -8.78
C LEU A 45 -13.38 -3.27 -10.00
N LEU A 46 -14.63 -3.70 -10.20
CA LEU A 46 -15.04 -4.47 -11.38
C LEU A 46 -16.01 -3.65 -12.20
N TYR A 47 -15.81 -3.65 -13.51
CA TYR A 47 -16.68 -2.93 -14.45
C TYR A 47 -16.98 -3.80 -15.68
N PRO A 48 -18.06 -3.54 -16.42
CA PRO A 48 -18.37 -4.32 -17.60
C PRO A 48 -17.58 -3.79 -18.81
N GLN A 49 -17.14 -4.67 -19.71
CA GLN A 49 -16.32 -4.28 -20.85
C GLN A 49 -17.06 -3.39 -21.87
N ASP A 50 -18.40 -3.42 -21.87
CA ASP A 50 -19.29 -2.61 -22.71
C ASP A 50 -19.46 -1.16 -22.22
N LEU A 51 -18.71 -0.75 -21.20
CA LEU A 51 -18.75 0.61 -20.67
C LEU A 51 -18.01 1.58 -21.60
N GLU A 52 -18.76 2.44 -22.29
CA GLU A 52 -18.22 3.38 -23.29
C GLU A 52 -18.04 4.81 -22.77
N ASP A 53 -18.45 5.12 -21.53
CA ASP A 53 -18.36 6.48 -21.00
C ASP A 53 -16.90 6.94 -20.82
N PRO A 54 -16.42 7.95 -21.57
CA PRO A 54 -15.03 8.37 -21.52
C PRO A 54 -14.64 9.02 -20.18
N GLY A 55 -15.59 9.67 -19.50
CA GLY A 55 -15.35 10.31 -18.22
C GLY A 55 -15.06 9.29 -17.12
N LEU A 56 -15.79 8.18 -17.14
CA LEU A 56 -15.63 7.07 -16.25
C LEU A 56 -14.35 6.27 -16.53
N ILE A 57 -14.02 6.05 -17.80
CA ILE A 57 -12.73 5.45 -18.17
C ILE A 57 -11.58 6.28 -17.60
N HIS A 58 -11.60 7.60 -17.78
CA HIS A 58 -10.59 8.51 -17.23
C HIS A 58 -10.54 8.49 -15.70
N LEU A 59 -11.69 8.39 -15.02
CA LEU A 59 -11.74 8.24 -13.57
C LEU A 59 -11.08 6.93 -13.13
N MET A 60 -11.39 5.81 -13.79
CA MET A 60 -10.80 4.51 -13.50
C MET A 60 -9.28 4.49 -13.75
N GLU A 61 -8.80 5.12 -14.83
CA GLU A 61 -7.36 5.23 -15.11
C GLU A 61 -6.60 5.95 -13.99
N LYS A 62 -7.18 7.02 -13.44
CA LYS A 62 -6.58 7.74 -12.29
C LYS A 62 -6.56 6.90 -11.01
N GLU A 63 -7.59 6.09 -10.82
CA GLU A 63 -7.78 5.25 -9.65
C GLU A 63 -6.95 3.97 -9.71
N GLN A 64 -6.59 3.52 -10.92
CA GLN A 64 -5.91 2.25 -11.15
C GLN A 64 -4.65 2.14 -10.29
N LYS A 65 -3.88 3.20 -10.10
CA LYS A 65 -2.65 3.17 -9.28
C LYS A 65 -2.86 2.77 -7.80
N PHE A 66 -4.09 2.82 -7.27
CA PHE A 66 -4.38 2.56 -5.86
C PHE A 66 -4.85 1.12 -5.57
N TYR A 67 -5.60 0.52 -6.49
CA TYR A 67 -6.19 -0.81 -6.33
C TYR A 67 -6.46 -1.45 -7.70
N PRO A 68 -6.56 -2.79 -7.78
CA PRO A 68 -6.90 -3.48 -9.02
C PRO A 68 -8.24 -3.02 -9.58
N ILE A 69 -8.22 -2.70 -10.88
CA ILE A 69 -9.41 -2.40 -11.67
C ILE A 69 -9.42 -3.33 -12.88
N TYR A 70 -10.48 -4.12 -13.02
CA TYR A 70 -10.59 -5.14 -14.06
C TYR A 70 -12.00 -5.21 -14.62
N THR A 71 -12.12 -5.62 -15.89
CA THR A 71 -13.42 -5.97 -16.44
C THR A 71 -13.91 -7.30 -15.87
N PHE A 72 -15.24 -7.49 -15.77
CA PHE A 72 -15.82 -8.79 -15.41
C PHE A 72 -15.29 -9.90 -16.31
N GLU A 73 -15.24 -9.64 -17.61
CA GLU A 73 -14.81 -10.56 -18.67
C GLU A 73 -13.35 -10.98 -18.47
N SER A 74 -12.47 -10.05 -18.09
CA SER A 74 -11.04 -10.32 -17.87
C SER A 74 -10.78 -11.30 -16.71
N LEU A 75 -11.77 -11.49 -15.83
CA LEU A 75 -11.74 -12.44 -14.72
C LEU A 75 -12.59 -13.69 -14.97
N ASN A 76 -13.19 -13.82 -16.16
CA ASN A 76 -14.18 -14.86 -16.52
C ASN A 76 -15.47 -14.77 -15.70
N LEU A 77 -15.93 -13.55 -15.42
CA LEU A 77 -17.19 -13.27 -14.71
C LEU A 77 -18.22 -12.70 -15.67
N SER A 78 -19.51 -12.90 -15.38
CA SER A 78 -20.62 -12.27 -16.12
C SER A 78 -21.23 -11.12 -15.32
N LYS A 79 -21.78 -10.12 -16.00
CA LYS A 79 -22.52 -9.00 -15.36
C LYS A 79 -23.68 -9.49 -14.49
N GLU A 80 -24.32 -10.60 -14.87
CA GLU A 80 -25.42 -11.20 -14.12
C GLU A 80 -24.94 -11.86 -12.81
N SER A 81 -23.74 -12.44 -12.81
CA SER A 81 -23.14 -13.06 -11.60
C SER A 81 -22.79 -12.05 -10.51
N ALA A 82 -22.57 -10.78 -10.88
CA ALA A 82 -22.20 -9.68 -9.97
C ALA A 82 -23.19 -9.44 -8.82
N LYS A 83 -24.48 -9.74 -9.01
CA LYS A 83 -25.51 -9.43 -8.02
C LYS A 83 -25.54 -10.41 -6.83
N ASN A 84 -25.12 -11.67 -7.06
CA ASN A 84 -25.40 -12.77 -6.13
C ASN A 84 -24.15 -13.44 -5.54
N PHE A 85 -22.97 -12.85 -5.71
CA PHE A 85 -21.76 -13.46 -5.17
C PHE A 85 -21.79 -13.56 -3.65
N ALA A 86 -21.51 -14.76 -3.14
CA ALA A 86 -21.31 -14.99 -1.71
C ALA A 86 -19.94 -14.47 -1.26
N ALA A 87 -19.78 -14.22 0.05
CA ALA A 87 -18.54 -13.69 0.62
C ALA A 87 -17.27 -14.51 0.26
N ASN A 88 -17.39 -15.84 0.19
CA ASN A 88 -16.27 -16.71 -0.18
C ASN A 88 -15.90 -16.61 -1.66
N GLU A 89 -16.88 -16.41 -2.54
CA GLU A 89 -16.65 -16.23 -3.97
C GLU A 89 -15.98 -14.90 -4.24
N LEU A 90 -16.44 -13.83 -3.58
CA LEU A 90 -15.82 -12.51 -3.62
C LEU A 90 -14.37 -12.54 -3.15
N LYS A 91 -14.08 -13.29 -2.08
CA LYS A 91 -12.71 -13.50 -1.61
C LYS A 91 -11.82 -14.17 -2.67
N ALA A 92 -12.35 -15.17 -3.37
CA ALA A 92 -11.64 -15.87 -4.43
C ALA A 92 -11.38 -14.95 -5.63
N ILE A 93 -12.39 -14.18 -6.05
CA ILE A 93 -12.28 -13.17 -7.11
C ILE A 93 -11.21 -12.14 -6.76
N TYR A 94 -11.26 -11.58 -5.55
CA TYR A 94 -10.25 -10.65 -5.06
C TYR A 94 -8.85 -11.25 -5.06
N THR A 95 -8.70 -12.48 -4.56
CA THR A 95 -7.38 -13.13 -4.51
C THR A 95 -6.78 -13.29 -5.91
N LYS A 96 -7.59 -13.66 -6.91
CA LYS A 96 -7.17 -13.74 -8.31
C LYS A 96 -6.77 -12.37 -8.86
N ALA A 97 -7.60 -11.36 -8.66
CA ALA A 97 -7.35 -9.99 -9.11
C ALA A 97 -6.09 -9.39 -8.47
N ALA A 98 -5.96 -9.49 -7.15
CA ALA A 98 -4.80 -9.02 -6.39
C ALA A 98 -3.52 -9.75 -6.79
N THR A 99 -3.57 -11.05 -7.05
CA THR A 99 -2.39 -11.80 -7.54
C THR A 99 -1.91 -11.28 -8.89
N ARG A 100 -2.85 -11.06 -9.83
CA ARG A 100 -2.53 -10.50 -11.15
C ARG A 100 -1.96 -9.08 -11.03
N TRP A 101 -2.58 -8.26 -10.18
CA TRP A 101 -2.15 -6.90 -9.90
C TRP A 101 -0.72 -6.84 -9.37
N VAL A 102 -0.43 -7.60 -8.31
CA VAL A 102 0.89 -7.73 -7.71
C VAL A 102 1.91 -8.16 -8.75
N LEU A 103 1.60 -9.19 -9.55
CA LEU A 103 2.53 -9.69 -10.55
C LEU A 103 2.86 -8.61 -11.60
N THR A 104 1.85 -7.88 -12.09
CA THR A 104 2.08 -6.77 -13.04
C THR A 104 2.98 -5.69 -12.43
N HIS A 105 2.73 -5.26 -11.20
CA HIS A 105 3.56 -4.24 -10.54
C HIS A 105 4.96 -4.74 -10.22
N ASN A 106 5.09 -6.01 -9.84
CA ASN A 106 6.36 -6.66 -9.59
C ASN A 106 7.22 -6.69 -10.87
N ILE A 107 6.63 -7.07 -12.01
CA ILE A 107 7.33 -7.05 -13.31
C ILE A 107 7.73 -5.62 -13.71
N GLN A 108 6.81 -4.66 -13.62
CA GLN A 108 7.10 -3.25 -13.91
C GLN A 108 8.22 -2.70 -13.02
N THR A 109 8.21 -3.05 -11.74
CA THR A 109 9.25 -2.64 -10.78
C THR A 109 10.60 -3.24 -11.15
N ILE A 110 10.64 -4.49 -11.61
CA ILE A 110 11.88 -5.14 -12.10
C ILE A 110 12.40 -4.42 -13.35
N GLU A 111 11.52 -4.12 -14.31
CA GLU A 111 11.88 -3.42 -15.54
C GLU A 111 12.40 -2.00 -15.28
N GLN A 112 11.86 -1.32 -14.26
CA GLN A 112 12.19 0.05 -13.90
C GLN A 112 13.09 0.16 -12.66
N ILE A 113 13.70 -0.93 -12.20
CA ILE A 113 14.37 -0.96 -10.89
C ILE A 113 15.47 0.10 -10.78
N PHE A 114 16.27 0.28 -11.83
CA PHE A 114 17.35 1.29 -11.83
C PHE A 114 16.82 2.73 -11.82
N PRO A 115 15.92 3.14 -12.73
CA PRO A 115 15.25 4.45 -12.66
C PRO A 115 14.58 4.70 -11.31
N THR A 116 13.81 3.74 -10.79
CA THR A 116 13.09 3.86 -9.52
C THR A 116 14.06 4.08 -8.35
N ILE A 117 15.13 3.29 -8.26
CA ILE A 117 16.12 3.43 -7.19
C ILE A 117 16.87 4.76 -7.31
N SER A 118 17.21 5.19 -8.52
CA SER A 118 17.89 6.47 -8.75
C SER A 118 17.01 7.65 -8.32
N TYR A 119 15.72 7.60 -8.66
CA TYR A 119 14.74 8.59 -8.24
C TYR A 119 14.56 8.62 -6.72
N LEU A 120 14.40 7.45 -6.08
CA LEU A 120 14.28 7.36 -4.63
C LEU A 120 15.55 7.85 -3.90
N LYS A 121 16.75 7.58 -4.42
CA LYS A 121 17.99 8.14 -3.86
C LYS A 121 18.04 9.66 -3.95
N ASP A 122 17.58 10.23 -5.07
CA ASP A 122 17.50 11.68 -5.23
C ASP A 122 16.54 12.31 -4.21
N LEU A 123 15.36 11.69 -4.02
CA LEU A 123 14.40 12.10 -3.00
C LEU A 123 14.95 11.94 -1.58
N TRP A 124 15.67 10.86 -1.28
CA TRP A 124 16.27 10.65 0.04
C TRP A 124 17.14 11.82 0.49
N ILE A 125 17.85 12.43 -0.46
CA ILE A 125 18.73 13.59 -0.23
C ILE A 125 17.95 14.91 -0.22
N LYS A 126 17.01 15.09 -1.16
CA LYS A 126 16.35 16.38 -1.41
C LYS A 126 15.07 16.59 -0.60
N ASP A 127 14.25 15.56 -0.48
CA ASP A 127 12.93 15.61 0.12
C ASP A 127 12.56 14.26 0.74
N ARG A 128 12.91 14.13 2.02
CA ARG A 128 12.70 12.91 2.79
C ARG A 128 11.22 12.57 2.99
N ASN A 129 10.33 13.56 3.01
CA ASN A 129 8.90 13.31 3.15
C ASN A 129 8.36 12.65 1.88
N THR A 130 8.64 13.25 0.73
CA THR A 130 8.26 12.69 -0.57
C THR A 130 8.90 11.32 -0.79
N PHE A 131 10.14 11.10 -0.34
CA PHE A 131 10.77 9.77 -0.36
C PHE A 131 9.91 8.71 0.34
N PHE A 132 9.43 8.97 1.56
CA PHE A 132 8.64 7.98 2.30
C PHE A 132 7.25 7.78 1.71
N GLU A 133 6.65 8.81 1.11
CA GLU A 133 5.39 8.68 0.37
C GLU A 133 5.55 7.79 -0.88
N GLU A 134 6.59 8.01 -1.68
CA GLU A 134 6.90 7.22 -2.87
C GLU A 134 7.29 5.79 -2.51
N LEU A 135 8.12 5.60 -1.48
CA LEU A 135 8.46 4.27 -0.96
C LEU A 135 7.19 3.55 -0.48
N TRP A 136 6.29 4.24 0.22
CA TRP A 136 5.03 3.67 0.67
C TRP A 136 4.16 3.20 -0.52
N PHE A 137 4.04 3.99 -1.58
CA PHE A 137 3.32 3.58 -2.79
C PHE A 137 3.97 2.38 -3.48
N LEU A 138 5.29 2.38 -3.60
CA LEU A 138 6.05 1.29 -4.20
C LEU A 138 5.82 -0.02 -3.44
N LEU A 139 5.89 0.01 -2.10
CA LEU A 139 5.63 -1.14 -1.25
C LEU A 139 4.16 -1.57 -1.33
N LYS A 140 3.20 -0.63 -1.25
CA LYS A 140 1.77 -0.93 -1.31
C LYS A 140 1.38 -1.64 -2.60
N THR A 141 1.88 -1.18 -3.74
CA THR A 141 1.55 -1.74 -5.06
C THR A 141 2.22 -3.10 -5.29
N ASN A 142 3.50 -3.24 -4.93
CA ASN A 142 4.22 -4.51 -5.05
C ASN A 142 3.74 -5.59 -4.07
N LEU A 143 3.09 -5.22 -2.97
CA LEU A 143 2.60 -6.16 -1.96
C LEU A 143 1.08 -6.30 -1.93
N ALA A 144 0.34 -5.43 -2.63
CA ALA A 144 -1.11 -5.26 -2.50
C ALA A 144 -1.55 -5.19 -1.02
N THR A 145 -0.90 -4.32 -0.24
CA THR A 145 -1.19 -4.21 1.19
C THR A 145 -2.53 -3.55 1.45
N GLN A 146 -3.32 -4.15 2.35
CA GLN A 146 -4.54 -3.55 2.92
C GLN A 146 -4.20 -2.45 3.93
N GLU A 147 -3.18 -2.70 4.75
CA GLU A 147 -2.64 -1.77 5.73
C GLU A 147 -1.11 -1.76 5.58
N LEU A 148 -0.51 -0.57 5.56
CA LEU A 148 0.94 -0.39 5.47
C LEU A 148 1.35 0.80 6.33
N SER A 149 2.31 0.56 7.23
CA SER A 149 2.94 1.58 8.05
C SER A 149 4.45 1.45 7.97
N LEU A 150 5.14 2.57 7.73
CA LEU A 150 6.59 2.66 7.82
C LEU A 150 6.92 3.60 8.97
N ILE A 151 7.70 3.15 9.95
CA ILE A 151 8.20 3.96 11.06
C ILE A 151 9.69 4.18 10.82
N PHE A 152 10.17 5.41 11.01
CA PHE A 152 11.55 5.77 10.71
C PHE A 152 12.05 6.89 11.63
N HIS A 153 13.38 7.03 11.72
CA HIS A 153 13.99 8.17 12.39
C HIS A 153 13.86 9.44 11.54
N ASP A 154 13.47 10.52 12.20
CA ASP A 154 13.26 11.83 11.60
C ASP A 154 13.90 12.93 12.45
N LEU A 155 14.08 14.12 11.86
CA LEU A 155 14.64 15.29 12.51
C LEU A 155 13.57 16.36 12.64
N LYS A 156 13.19 16.66 13.88
CA LYS A 156 12.29 17.77 14.16
C LYS A 156 13.10 19.05 14.30
N GLU A 157 13.01 19.90 13.27
CA GLU A 157 13.55 21.24 13.31
C GLU A 157 12.82 22.10 14.36
N PRO A 158 13.54 22.91 15.16
CA PRO A 158 12.93 23.83 16.09
C PRO A 158 12.17 24.93 15.33
N SER A 159 11.02 25.37 15.87
CA SER A 159 10.35 26.56 15.33
C SER A 159 11.23 27.81 15.50
N GLN A 160 10.98 28.87 14.73
CA GLN A 160 11.76 30.13 14.80
C GLN A 160 11.93 30.63 16.25
N LYS A 161 10.85 30.59 17.05
CA LYS A 161 10.86 30.98 18.47
C LYS A 161 11.70 30.08 19.38
N GLN A 162 11.93 28.83 18.99
CA GLN A 162 12.77 27.86 19.69
C GLN A 162 14.22 27.98 19.25
N THR A 163 14.46 28.26 17.97
CA THR A 163 15.78 28.59 17.43
C THR A 163 16.35 29.85 18.12
N ASP A 164 15.53 30.87 18.32
CA ASP A 164 15.90 32.10 19.04
C ASP A 164 16.26 31.84 20.53
N LYS A 165 15.82 30.70 21.09
CA LYS A 165 16.16 30.23 22.44
C LYS A 165 17.33 29.24 22.47
N GLY A 166 17.98 29.00 21.33
CA GLY A 166 19.11 28.08 21.21
C GLY A 166 18.72 26.59 21.23
N GLU A 167 17.45 26.24 21.01
CA GLU A 167 17.06 24.84 20.87
C GLU A 167 17.65 24.27 19.57
N LYS A 168 18.19 23.05 19.65
CA LYS A 168 18.76 22.30 18.52
C LYS A 168 17.73 21.35 17.92
N PRO A 169 17.93 20.88 16.67
CA PRO A 169 17.15 19.80 16.08
C PRO A 169 17.13 18.58 17.01
N LYS A 170 15.96 17.96 17.14
CA LYS A 170 15.77 16.76 17.97
C LYS A 170 15.49 15.58 17.08
N LEU A 171 16.21 14.48 17.30
CA LEU A 171 15.88 13.19 16.72
C LEU A 171 14.53 12.75 17.29
N CYS A 172 13.61 12.39 16.40
CA CYS A 172 12.33 11.82 16.75
C CYS A 172 12.01 10.64 15.84
N HIS A 173 10.89 9.98 16.10
CA HIS A 173 10.31 9.05 15.15
C HIS A 173 9.21 9.75 14.38
N SER A 174 9.08 9.40 13.11
CA SER A 174 7.93 9.72 12.26
C SER A 174 7.43 8.44 11.64
N TYR A 175 6.19 8.43 11.19
CA TYR A 175 5.64 7.30 10.48
C TYR A 175 4.73 7.75 9.34
N VAL A 176 4.76 6.97 8.26
CA VAL A 176 3.82 7.11 7.15
C VAL A 176 2.83 5.95 7.19
N GLN A 177 1.54 6.26 7.07
CA GLN A 177 0.48 5.26 6.97
C GLN A 177 -0.67 5.79 6.12
N GLY A 178 -1.51 4.90 5.62
CA GLY A 178 -2.66 5.28 4.81
C GLY A 178 -3.49 4.10 4.35
N LYS A 179 -4.68 4.37 3.83
CA LYS A 179 -5.48 3.36 3.09
C LYS A 179 -5.30 3.52 1.59
N LYS A 180 -5.56 4.73 1.08
CA LYS A 180 -5.45 5.08 -0.35
C LYS A 180 -4.22 5.95 -0.62
N LEU A 181 -4.05 7.00 0.16
CA LEU A 181 -2.90 7.92 0.10
C LEU A 181 -2.05 7.77 1.37
N PRO A 182 -0.72 7.92 1.27
CA PRO A 182 0.15 8.02 2.43
C PRO A 182 -0.08 9.34 3.15
N HIS A 183 0.00 9.30 4.48
CA HIS A 183 0.02 10.47 5.33
C HIS A 183 1.13 10.33 6.35
N LEU A 184 1.92 11.38 6.50
CA LEU A 184 3.01 11.48 7.45
C LEU A 184 2.50 11.99 8.79
N PHE A 185 2.92 11.33 9.86
CA PHE A 185 2.55 11.65 11.23
C PHE A 185 3.80 11.68 12.12
N PRO A 186 3.85 12.57 13.11
CA PRO A 186 4.87 12.48 14.15
C PRO A 186 4.64 11.22 14.98
N GLY A 187 5.72 10.49 15.25
CA GLY A 187 5.73 9.32 16.12
C GLY A 187 5.36 9.68 17.55
N LYS A 188 4.75 8.72 18.24
CA LYS A 188 4.38 8.79 19.64
C LYS A 188 5.10 7.68 20.42
N GLU A 189 4.76 7.53 21.69
CA GLU A 189 5.31 6.51 22.58
C GLU A 189 5.19 5.10 22.00
N LYS A 190 4.09 4.78 21.31
CA LYS A 190 3.90 3.47 20.67
C LYS A 190 4.98 3.19 19.62
N GLU A 191 5.27 4.16 18.75
CA GLU A 191 6.27 4.00 17.70
C GLU A 191 7.69 3.90 18.28
N GLU A 192 7.98 4.60 19.37
CA GLU A 192 9.25 4.49 20.10
C GLU A 192 9.44 3.09 20.72
N VAL A 193 8.39 2.56 21.35
CA VAL A 193 8.41 1.19 21.91
C VAL A 193 8.64 0.16 20.81
N LEU A 194 7.95 0.29 19.67
CA LEU A 194 8.12 -0.60 18.52
C LEU A 194 9.55 -0.53 17.96
N MET A 195 10.07 0.67 17.70
CA MET A 195 11.44 0.81 17.18
C MET A 195 12.49 0.19 18.11
N LYS A 196 12.29 0.28 19.44
CA LYS A 196 13.16 -0.35 20.43
C LYS A 196 13.04 -1.87 20.46
N GLU A 197 11.84 -2.41 20.28
CA GLU A 197 11.61 -3.87 20.24
C GLU A 197 12.37 -4.54 19.09
N TYR A 198 12.48 -3.84 17.96
CA TYR A 198 13.17 -4.32 16.75
C TYR A 198 14.61 -3.81 16.60
N GLU A 199 15.19 -3.17 17.63
CA GLU A 199 16.50 -2.50 17.54
C GLU A 199 17.63 -3.43 17.04
N ASN A 200 17.63 -4.68 17.50
CA ASN A 200 18.64 -5.67 17.12
C ASN A 200 18.49 -6.19 15.68
N GLU A 201 17.35 -5.94 15.03
CA GLU A 201 17.02 -6.45 13.70
C GLU A 201 17.43 -5.47 12.57
N PHE A 202 17.81 -4.24 12.92
CA PHE A 202 18.28 -3.24 11.95
C PHE A 202 19.72 -3.48 11.46
N GLY A 203 20.39 -4.55 11.88
CA GLY A 203 21.78 -4.83 11.49
C GLY A 203 22.00 -5.15 10.01
N GLN A 204 20.94 -5.35 9.22
CA GLN A 204 21.00 -5.65 7.79
C GLN A 204 20.28 -4.57 6.98
N PHE A 205 20.66 -4.41 5.71
CA PHE A 205 19.99 -3.48 4.79
C PHE A 205 18.49 -3.76 4.65
N PHE A 206 18.12 -5.05 4.66
CA PHE A 206 16.74 -5.50 4.67
C PHE A 206 16.64 -6.91 5.25
N ASN A 207 15.76 -7.09 6.22
CA ASN A 207 15.45 -8.37 6.85
C ASN A 207 13.92 -8.50 7.03
N ILE A 208 13.37 -9.68 6.77
CA ILE A 208 11.98 -10.00 7.11
C ILE A 208 12.02 -10.68 8.47
N THR A 209 11.67 -9.92 9.50
CA THR A 209 11.73 -10.37 10.89
C THR A 209 10.58 -11.33 11.23
N GLU A 210 9.36 -11.02 10.76
CA GLU A 210 8.18 -11.84 11.03
C GLU A 210 7.26 -11.88 9.81
N TYR A 211 6.79 -13.08 9.47
CA TYR A 211 5.66 -13.24 8.55
C TYR A 211 4.72 -14.32 9.10
N VAL A 212 3.46 -13.93 9.35
CA VAL A 212 2.39 -14.81 9.83
C VAL A 212 1.34 -14.95 8.73
N PRO A 213 1.42 -16.00 7.88
CA PRO A 213 0.54 -16.17 6.72
C PRO A 213 -0.95 -16.17 7.08
N GLU A 214 -1.32 -16.79 8.20
CA GLU A 214 -2.72 -16.93 8.63
C GLU A 214 -3.36 -15.57 8.95
N LYS A 215 -2.56 -14.65 9.48
CA LYS A 215 -2.98 -13.28 9.80
C LYS A 215 -2.72 -12.31 8.64
N GLY A 216 -1.87 -12.72 7.69
CA GLY A 216 -1.38 -11.87 6.61
C GLY A 216 -0.52 -10.72 7.13
N GLN A 217 0.17 -10.91 8.26
CA GLN A 217 1.00 -9.89 8.89
C GLN A 217 2.45 -10.09 8.49
N LEU A 218 3.08 -9.02 8.01
CA LEU A 218 4.49 -8.97 7.63
C LEU A 218 5.15 -7.83 8.41
N ILE A 219 6.28 -8.13 9.05
CA ILE A 219 7.17 -7.18 9.69
C ILE A 219 8.54 -7.33 9.06
N ALA A 220 9.08 -6.23 8.54
CA ALA A 220 10.42 -6.18 7.99
C ALA A 220 11.19 -4.99 8.56
N CYS A 221 12.46 -5.20 8.82
CA CYS A 221 13.39 -4.17 9.22
C CYS A 221 14.26 -3.83 8.01
N ALA A 222 14.42 -2.55 7.73
CA ALA A 222 15.33 -2.06 6.71
C ALA A 222 16.22 -0.97 7.29
N GLN A 223 17.35 -0.76 6.64
CA GLN A 223 18.25 0.33 6.97
C GLN A 223 18.71 0.98 5.68
N ILE A 224 18.69 2.31 5.61
CA ILE A 224 19.29 3.11 4.52
C ILE A 224 20.39 3.96 5.13
N GLY A 225 21.64 3.66 4.81
CA GLY A 225 22.79 4.26 5.51
C GLY A 225 22.77 3.88 6.99
N LEU A 226 22.53 4.85 7.88
CA LEU A 226 22.34 4.64 9.32
C LEU A 226 20.89 4.85 9.79
N SER A 227 19.95 5.04 8.86
CA SER A 227 18.55 5.28 9.19
C SER A 227 17.76 3.97 9.20
N PRO A 228 17.36 3.44 10.37
CA PRO A 228 16.47 2.30 10.46
C PRO A 228 15.04 2.67 10.02
N ILE A 229 14.36 1.70 9.44
CA ILE A 229 12.99 1.77 8.96
C ILE A 229 12.30 0.46 9.36
N LEU A 230 11.24 0.57 10.17
CA LEU A 230 10.37 -0.56 10.50
C LEU A 230 9.17 -0.55 9.56
N ILE A 231 8.98 -1.64 8.84
CA ILE A 231 7.92 -1.84 7.84
C ILE A 231 6.92 -2.83 8.42
N MET A 232 5.69 -2.39 8.61
CA MET A 232 4.58 -3.23 9.07
C MET A 232 3.50 -3.25 8.01
N ALA A 233 3.19 -4.43 7.51
CA ALA A 233 2.27 -4.62 6.40
C ALA A 233 1.23 -5.70 6.71
N LYS A 234 0.03 -5.50 6.17
CA LYS A 234 -1.03 -6.50 6.14
C LYS A 234 -1.43 -6.79 4.71
N LEU A 235 -1.27 -8.03 4.30
CA LEU A 235 -1.33 -8.46 2.92
C LEU A 235 -1.98 -9.85 2.81
N ASN A 236 -2.47 -10.20 1.61
CA ASN A 236 -3.15 -11.47 1.40
C ASN A 236 -2.17 -12.65 1.29
N GLN A 237 -1.08 -12.45 0.56
CA GLN A 237 -0.03 -13.44 0.35
C GLN A 237 1.30 -12.74 0.16
N PHE A 238 2.36 -13.37 0.64
CA PHE A 238 3.73 -12.96 0.45
C PHE A 238 4.50 -14.09 -0.23
N ASN A 239 5.09 -13.81 -1.38
CA ASN A 239 5.81 -14.79 -2.19
C ASN A 239 7.29 -14.39 -2.39
N GLN A 240 8.06 -15.32 -2.96
CA GLN A 240 9.49 -15.14 -3.18
C GLN A 240 9.81 -13.97 -4.13
N LEU A 241 8.98 -13.74 -5.16
CA LEU A 241 9.19 -12.62 -6.09
C LEU A 241 9.09 -11.28 -5.37
N GLN A 242 8.05 -11.12 -4.54
CA GLN A 242 7.86 -9.94 -3.71
C GLN A 242 9.05 -9.74 -2.76
N GLN A 243 9.49 -10.80 -2.08
CA GLN A 243 10.68 -10.77 -1.24
C GLN A 243 11.93 -10.31 -2.01
N SER A 244 12.20 -10.89 -3.19
CA SER A 244 13.34 -10.52 -4.01
C SER A 244 13.29 -9.06 -4.48
N ILE A 245 12.11 -8.54 -4.79
CA ILE A 245 11.94 -7.13 -5.16
C ILE A 245 12.23 -6.21 -3.99
N LEU A 246 11.71 -6.52 -2.78
CA LEU A 246 12.02 -5.73 -1.59
C LEU A 246 13.52 -5.72 -1.29
N ILE A 247 14.17 -6.89 -1.34
CA ILE A 247 15.63 -6.99 -1.19
C ILE A 247 16.33 -6.13 -2.25
N GLY A 248 15.93 -6.22 -3.52
CA GLY A 248 16.52 -5.45 -4.61
C GLY A 248 16.39 -3.93 -4.41
N ILE A 249 15.20 -3.47 -4.00
CA ILE A 249 14.94 -2.05 -3.70
C ILE A 249 15.87 -1.58 -2.58
N PHE A 250 15.83 -2.23 -1.41
CA PHE A 250 16.60 -1.78 -0.25
C PHE A 250 18.11 -1.98 -0.41
N THR A 251 18.55 -3.00 -1.15
CA THR A 251 19.96 -3.16 -1.52
C THR A 251 20.42 -2.03 -2.44
N GLY A 252 19.66 -1.71 -3.47
CA GLY A 252 20.08 -0.64 -4.39
C GLY A 252 19.91 0.76 -3.81
N LEU A 253 19.09 0.94 -2.77
CA LEU A 253 19.01 2.18 -1.98
C LEU A 253 20.23 2.44 -1.10
N GLN A 254 21.08 1.44 -0.85
CA GLN A 254 22.33 1.67 -0.14
C GLN A 254 23.24 2.55 -0.98
N ASP A 255 23.94 3.49 -0.34
CA ASP A 255 25.01 4.23 -0.98
C ASP A 255 26.07 3.23 -1.47
N GLN A 256 26.49 3.36 -2.73
CA GLN A 256 27.69 2.68 -3.16
C GLN A 256 28.85 3.43 -2.53
N GLU A 257 29.59 2.77 -1.63
CA GLU A 257 30.92 3.25 -1.21
C GLU A 257 31.81 3.52 -2.43
#